data_AF-A0A968XRT8-F1
#
_entry.id   AF-A0A968XRT8-F1
#
_cell.length_a   1.000
_cell.length_b   1.000
_cell.length_c   1.000
_cell.angle_alpha   90.00
_cell.angle_beta   90.00
_cell.angle_gamma   90.00
#
_symmetry.space_group_name_H-M   'P 1'
#
loop_
_entity.id
_entity.type
_entity.pdbx_description
1 polymer ?
#
loop_
_entity_poly.entity_id
_entity_poly.type
_entity_poly.pdbx_seq_one_letter_code
_entity_poly.pdbx_strand_id
1 'polypeptide(L)'
;DYLQSRPEVNPERIGVTGRSGGGAYSWWVAALDERIKVAAPVAGITDLENHVVDGCVEGHCDCMFMVNTYRWDYAQVAALVAPRPLLICNSDKDKIFPLDGVQRIHEKVREVYHLYRATTNLGLLITEGPHKDTQDLQVPVFRWFNRHLKGEEPLITVAAEKLLPPAQLKVLDAPPKDQRTTTIHESFVPVAKPMVLPESREALDAARERIVEQLRAKSFHGWPATPGVVAMENVGRHKLGATQFLVGEFNTDESVRLRLYAFAPDVEKLRRVVVMLVDNVAFPAFAATVEDAVPGAMADEVALMKRLQLSPPPGLDATLREETKALLADGETAVLFFAPRGLGMDTWNPPAKYAMDLPRRFQLLGQTVEAMRVWDILALTGAIRSVEAAQDADIEIRASGALAVNARTPR
;
A
#
# COMPACT_ATOMS: atom_id res chain seq x y z
N ASP A 1 -18.42 -24.09 8.94
CA ASP A 1 -19.61 -24.68 8.28
C ASP A 1 -19.52 -26.19 8.15
N TYR A 2 -18.75 -26.74 7.20
CA TYR A 2 -18.70 -28.19 6.98
C TYR A 2 -18.37 -28.98 8.26
N LEU A 3 -17.36 -28.57 9.04
CA LEU A 3 -17.04 -29.22 10.31
C LEU A 3 -18.23 -29.30 11.27
N GLN A 4 -19.07 -28.26 11.36
CA GLN A 4 -20.24 -28.26 12.25
C GLN A 4 -21.37 -29.18 11.75
N SER A 5 -21.36 -29.57 10.47
CA SER A 5 -22.31 -30.54 9.92
C SER A 5 -21.96 -31.99 10.25
N ARG A 6 -20.76 -32.24 10.80
CA ARG A 6 -20.25 -33.57 11.10
C ARG A 6 -20.75 -34.04 12.47
N PRO A 7 -21.36 -35.23 12.60
CA PRO A 7 -21.83 -35.74 13.88
C PRO A 7 -20.71 -35.96 14.91
N GLU A 8 -19.48 -36.20 14.44
CA GLU A 8 -18.29 -36.37 15.29
C GLU A 8 -17.67 -35.06 15.82
N VAL A 9 -18.17 -33.90 15.38
CA VAL A 9 -17.65 -32.59 15.80
C VAL A 9 -18.63 -31.92 16.75
N ASN A 10 -18.14 -31.47 17.90
CA ASN A 10 -18.89 -30.57 18.75
C ASN A 10 -18.80 -29.13 18.18
N PRO A 11 -19.92 -28.55 17.68
CA PRO A 11 -19.90 -27.23 17.05
C PRO A 11 -19.52 -26.10 18.03
N GLU A 12 -19.62 -26.32 19.34
CA GLU A 12 -19.25 -25.37 20.40
C GLU A 12 -17.79 -25.50 20.84
N ARG A 13 -17.00 -26.41 20.26
CA ARG A 13 -15.60 -26.66 20.63
C ARG A 13 -14.70 -26.67 19.40
N ILE A 14 -14.74 -25.58 18.63
CA ILE A 14 -13.88 -25.39 17.47
C ILE A 14 -12.73 -24.44 17.83
N GLY A 15 -11.51 -24.89 17.55
CA GLY A 15 -10.30 -24.09 17.73
C GLY A 15 -9.48 -24.03 16.44
N VAL A 16 -8.57 -23.06 16.35
CA VAL A 16 -7.75 -22.85 15.14
C VAL A 16 -6.28 -22.62 15.49
N THR A 17 -5.40 -23.29 14.77
CA THR A 17 -3.95 -23.07 14.85
C THR A 17 -3.32 -23.35 13.49
N GLY A 18 -2.15 -22.79 13.27
CA GLY A 18 -1.38 -22.93 12.06
C GLY A 18 -0.06 -22.21 12.21
N ARG A 19 0.85 -22.50 11.28
CA ARG A 19 2.20 -21.97 11.27
C ARG A 19 2.45 -21.08 10.06
N SER A 20 3.22 -20.01 10.19
CA SER A 20 3.56 -19.11 9.07
C SER A 20 2.28 -18.51 8.46
N GLY A 21 2.05 -18.67 7.15
CA GLY A 21 0.76 -18.30 6.53
C GLY A 21 -0.45 -18.94 7.23
N GLY A 22 -0.35 -20.18 7.71
CA GLY A 22 -1.41 -20.80 8.53
C GLY A 22 -1.59 -20.13 9.90
N GLY A 23 -0.52 -19.58 10.46
CA GLY A 23 -0.55 -18.77 11.67
C GLY A 23 -1.26 -17.45 11.41
N ALA A 24 -0.96 -16.79 10.28
CA ALA A 24 -1.68 -15.60 9.82
C ALA A 24 -3.18 -15.88 9.68
N TYR A 25 -3.57 -16.96 9.02
CA TYR A 25 -4.99 -17.32 8.93
C TYR A 25 -5.63 -17.62 10.29
N SER A 26 -4.89 -18.21 11.24
CA SER A 26 -5.45 -18.59 12.54
C SER A 26 -5.98 -17.39 13.32
N TRP A 27 -5.24 -16.28 13.35
CA TRP A 27 -5.69 -15.09 14.08
C TRP A 27 -6.75 -14.31 13.28
N TRP A 28 -6.63 -14.22 11.95
CA TRP A 28 -7.67 -13.61 11.09
C TRP A 28 -9.02 -14.32 11.22
N VAL A 29 -9.03 -15.65 11.10
CA VAL A 29 -10.27 -16.45 11.21
C VAL A 29 -10.84 -16.33 12.62
N ALA A 30 -10.00 -16.34 13.66
CA ALA A 30 -10.46 -16.14 15.03
C ALA A 30 -11.08 -14.74 15.23
N ALA A 31 -10.49 -13.69 14.66
CA ALA A 31 -11.01 -12.33 14.74
C ALA A 31 -12.36 -12.17 13.99
N LEU A 32 -12.52 -12.83 12.84
CA LEU A 32 -13.70 -12.70 11.98
C LEU A 32 -14.86 -13.62 12.37
N ASP A 33 -14.60 -14.75 13.04
CA ASP A 33 -15.60 -15.78 13.32
C ASP A 33 -15.62 -16.18 14.81
N GLU A 34 -16.67 -15.77 15.52
CA GLU A 34 -16.89 -16.05 16.94
C GLU A 34 -17.17 -17.53 17.27
N ARG A 35 -17.37 -18.37 16.25
CA ARG A 35 -17.47 -19.83 16.43
C ARG A 35 -16.13 -20.44 16.81
N ILE A 36 -15.02 -19.78 16.45
CA ILE A 36 -13.69 -20.16 16.94
C ILE A 36 -13.59 -19.79 18.41
N LYS A 37 -13.45 -20.79 19.28
CA LYS A 37 -13.42 -20.61 20.73
C LYS A 37 -12.01 -20.45 21.29
N VAL A 38 -10.99 -20.97 20.62
CA VAL A 38 -9.58 -20.91 21.04
C VAL A 38 -8.70 -20.76 19.81
N ALA A 39 -7.70 -19.88 19.86
CA ALA A 39 -6.73 -19.68 18.79
C ALA A 39 -5.28 -19.77 19.28
N ALA A 40 -4.41 -20.33 18.44
CA ALA A 40 -2.96 -20.36 18.67
C ALA A 40 -2.18 -20.13 17.36
N PRO A 41 -2.05 -18.89 16.87
CA PRO A 41 -1.18 -18.58 15.73
C PRO A 41 0.30 -18.81 16.08
N VAL A 42 1.01 -19.60 15.26
CA VAL A 42 2.43 -19.90 15.44
C VAL A 42 3.27 -19.25 14.36
N ALA A 43 4.22 -18.40 14.73
CA ALA A 43 5.09 -17.65 13.82
C ALA A 43 4.27 -17.11 12.63
N GLY A 44 3.25 -16.31 12.92
CA GLY A 44 2.18 -15.99 11.95
C GLY A 44 1.73 -14.54 11.94
N ILE A 45 2.33 -13.69 12.77
CA ILE A 45 2.01 -12.27 12.86
C ILE A 45 3.23 -11.51 13.39
N THR A 46 3.49 -10.34 12.82
CA THR A 46 4.29 -9.26 13.42
C THR A 46 3.58 -7.93 13.16
N ASP A 47 4.06 -6.83 13.72
CA ASP A 47 3.36 -5.54 13.62
C ASP A 47 3.57 -4.81 12.29
N LEU A 48 2.82 -3.72 12.11
CA LEU A 48 2.90 -2.91 10.89
C LEU A 48 4.26 -2.23 10.74
N GLU A 49 4.95 -1.92 11.82
CA GLU A 49 6.30 -1.34 11.78
C GLU A 49 7.29 -2.31 11.13
N ASN A 50 7.34 -3.56 11.59
CA ASN A 50 8.18 -4.58 10.97
C ASN A 50 7.77 -4.83 9.50
N HIS A 51 6.46 -4.88 9.20
CA HIS A 51 6.00 -5.07 7.82
C HIS A 51 6.39 -3.93 6.88
N VAL A 52 6.18 -2.68 7.30
CA VAL A 52 6.27 -1.50 6.42
C VAL A 52 7.64 -0.82 6.47
N VAL A 53 8.25 -0.70 7.65
CA VAL A 53 9.52 0.00 7.85
C VAL A 53 10.68 -0.97 7.65
N ASP A 54 10.68 -2.08 8.40
CA ASP A 54 11.78 -3.06 8.38
C ASP A 54 11.73 -4.02 7.18
N GLY A 55 10.67 -3.94 6.36
CA GLY A 55 10.55 -4.65 5.10
C GLY A 55 10.14 -6.11 5.20
N CYS A 56 9.54 -6.55 6.32
CA CYS A 56 9.05 -7.94 6.42
C CYS A 56 8.01 -8.28 5.35
N VAL A 57 7.31 -7.28 4.79
CA VAL A 57 6.35 -7.45 3.69
C VAL A 57 6.94 -8.18 2.46
N GLU A 58 8.25 -8.06 2.24
CA GLU A 58 8.97 -8.61 1.07
C GLU A 58 9.07 -10.14 1.08
N GLY A 59 8.89 -10.77 2.25
CA GLY A 59 9.02 -12.21 2.47
C GLY A 59 7.72 -13.00 2.39
N HIS A 60 6.58 -12.35 2.13
CA HIS A 60 5.25 -12.93 2.36
C HIS A 60 4.36 -12.95 1.11
N CYS A 61 3.36 -13.85 1.10
CA CYS A 61 2.33 -13.87 0.06
C CYS A 61 1.32 -12.74 0.26
N ASP A 62 0.66 -12.30 -0.82
CA ASP A 62 -0.49 -11.37 -0.73
C ASP A 62 -1.60 -11.88 0.18
N CYS A 63 -1.66 -13.21 0.34
CA CYS A 63 -2.63 -13.93 1.15
C CYS A 63 -2.50 -13.70 2.67
N MET A 64 -1.44 -13.03 3.10
CA MET A 64 -1.21 -12.67 4.51
C MET A 64 -1.58 -11.23 4.86
N PHE A 65 -1.96 -10.42 3.87
CA PHE A 65 -2.24 -9.01 4.03
C PHE A 65 -3.71 -8.70 3.78
N MET A 66 -4.22 -7.72 4.52
CA MET A 66 -5.51 -7.11 4.22
C MET A 66 -5.32 -5.89 3.32
N VAL A 67 -6.37 -5.56 2.55
CA VAL A 67 -6.51 -4.21 2.00
C VAL A 67 -6.89 -3.31 3.17
N ASN A 68 -5.90 -2.61 3.74
CA ASN A 68 -6.06 -1.91 5.01
C ASN A 68 -6.71 -0.53 4.87
N THR A 69 -7.82 -0.43 4.13
CA THR A 69 -8.52 0.84 3.85
C THR A 69 -8.76 1.70 5.09
N TYR A 70 -9.07 1.06 6.22
CA TYR A 70 -9.37 1.73 7.49
C TYR A 70 -8.16 1.91 8.41
N ARG A 71 -6.94 1.59 7.93
CA ARG A 71 -5.68 1.78 8.65
C ARG A 71 -5.65 1.09 10.02
N TRP A 72 -6.22 -0.11 10.10
CA TRP A 72 -6.23 -0.91 11.32
C TRP A 72 -4.82 -1.40 11.64
N ASP A 73 -4.40 -1.24 12.88
CA ASP A 73 -3.18 -1.84 13.41
C ASP A 73 -3.43 -3.34 13.64
N TYR A 74 -2.43 -4.18 13.37
CA TYR A 74 -2.57 -5.64 13.53
C TYR A 74 -2.89 -6.04 14.98
N ALA A 75 -2.46 -5.27 15.97
CA ALA A 75 -2.86 -5.49 17.35
C ALA A 75 -4.38 -5.27 17.56
N GLN A 76 -5.01 -4.33 16.84
CA GLN A 76 -6.46 -4.11 16.92
C GLN A 76 -7.22 -5.32 16.40
N VAL A 77 -6.78 -5.87 15.25
CA VAL A 77 -7.39 -7.10 14.69
C VAL A 77 -7.19 -8.27 15.66
N ALA A 78 -6.00 -8.44 16.25
CA ALA A 78 -5.74 -9.53 17.20
C ALA A 78 -6.56 -9.38 18.49
N ALA A 79 -6.81 -8.13 18.92
CA ALA A 79 -7.65 -7.83 20.07
C ALA A 79 -9.13 -8.18 19.88
N LEU A 80 -9.63 -8.30 18.64
CA LEU A 80 -11.00 -8.79 18.37
C LEU A 80 -11.23 -10.24 18.83
N VAL A 81 -10.17 -10.99 19.12
CA VAL A 81 -10.31 -12.31 19.73
C VAL A 81 -10.78 -12.22 21.18
N ALA A 82 -10.46 -11.11 21.89
CA ALA A 82 -10.84 -10.94 23.29
C ALA A 82 -12.37 -11.05 23.49
N PRO A 83 -12.84 -11.70 24.58
CA PRO A 83 -12.07 -12.30 25.67
C PRO A 83 -11.68 -13.77 25.45
N ARG A 84 -11.83 -14.32 24.23
CA ARG A 84 -11.58 -15.74 23.93
C ARG A 84 -10.09 -16.07 24.05
N PRO A 85 -9.71 -17.30 24.41
CA PRO A 85 -8.31 -17.68 24.54
C PRO A 85 -7.47 -17.54 23.26
N LEU A 86 -6.42 -16.72 23.31
CA LEU A 86 -5.43 -16.48 22.25
C LEU A 86 -4.01 -16.74 22.77
N LEU A 87 -3.28 -17.65 22.12
CA LEU A 87 -1.85 -17.89 22.39
C LEU A 87 -1.01 -17.45 21.18
N ILE A 88 -0.23 -16.39 21.33
CA ILE A 88 0.72 -15.93 20.31
C ILE A 88 2.03 -16.69 20.49
N CYS A 89 2.41 -17.51 19.51
CA CYS A 89 3.66 -18.28 19.55
C CYS A 89 4.67 -17.76 18.52
N ASN A 90 5.95 -17.67 18.88
CA ASN A 90 7.02 -17.34 17.94
C ASN A 90 8.39 -17.91 18.38
N SER A 91 9.40 -17.82 17.52
CA SER A 91 10.78 -18.15 17.87
C SER A 91 11.69 -16.92 17.88
N ASP A 92 12.69 -16.90 18.75
CA ASP A 92 13.56 -15.74 18.99
C ASP A 92 14.48 -15.34 17.83
N LYS A 93 14.78 -16.26 16.90
CA LYS A 93 15.62 -16.04 15.72
C LYS A 93 14.80 -16.13 14.42
N ASP A 94 13.47 -16.00 14.52
CA ASP A 94 12.60 -15.92 13.35
C ASP A 94 12.76 -14.56 12.65
N LYS A 95 13.39 -14.57 11.47
CA LYS A 95 13.58 -13.36 10.65
C LYS A 95 12.38 -13.02 9.76
N ILE A 96 11.40 -13.92 9.67
CA ILE A 96 10.18 -13.74 8.88
C ILE A 96 9.11 -13.02 9.72
N PHE A 97 9.09 -13.30 11.02
CA PHE A 97 8.25 -12.62 12.02
C PHE A 97 9.15 -12.15 13.18
N PRO A 98 9.77 -10.96 13.05
CA PRO A 98 10.71 -10.48 14.06
C PRO A 98 10.08 -10.35 15.44
N LEU A 99 10.83 -10.76 16.46
CA LEU A 99 10.33 -10.91 17.83
C LEU A 99 9.85 -9.58 18.43
N ASP A 100 10.49 -8.47 18.10
CA ASP A 100 10.16 -7.15 18.62
C ASP A 100 8.74 -6.71 18.23
N GLY A 101 8.32 -6.89 16.97
CA GLY A 101 6.95 -6.61 16.55
C GLY A 101 5.93 -7.57 17.16
N VAL A 102 6.30 -8.84 17.37
CA VAL A 102 5.45 -9.81 18.10
C VAL A 102 5.21 -9.35 19.55
N GLN A 103 6.25 -8.89 20.23
CA GLN A 103 6.16 -8.37 21.59
C GLN A 103 5.29 -7.11 21.65
N ARG A 104 5.50 -6.15 20.74
CA ARG A 104 4.66 -4.94 20.63
C ARG A 104 3.18 -5.25 20.42
N ILE A 105 2.85 -6.23 19.57
CA ILE A 105 1.46 -6.71 19.40
C ILE A 105 0.92 -7.26 20.70
N HIS A 106 1.64 -8.20 21.33
CA HIS A 106 1.16 -8.84 22.55
C HIS A 106 0.91 -7.81 23.65
N GLU A 107 1.80 -6.85 23.83
CA GLU A 107 1.64 -5.77 24.82
C GLU A 107 0.37 -4.93 24.56
N LYS A 108 0.16 -4.48 23.32
CA LYS A 108 -1.05 -3.74 22.92
C LYS A 108 -2.34 -4.56 23.15
N VAL A 109 -2.34 -5.85 22.78
CA VAL A 109 -3.50 -6.75 22.93
C VAL A 109 -3.80 -7.03 24.41
N ARG A 110 -2.77 -7.16 25.25
CA ARG A 110 -2.91 -7.44 26.68
C ARG A 110 -3.74 -6.39 27.41
N GLU A 111 -3.62 -5.12 27.02
CA GLU A 111 -4.42 -4.03 27.61
C GLU A 111 -5.93 -4.24 27.38
N VAL A 112 -6.32 -4.75 26.21
CA VAL A 112 -7.73 -5.08 25.93
C VAL A 112 -8.20 -6.26 26.78
N TYR A 113 -7.40 -7.33 26.90
CA TYR A 113 -7.74 -8.46 27.77
C TYR A 113 -7.85 -8.05 29.25
N HIS A 114 -7.09 -7.04 29.69
CA HIS A 114 -7.21 -6.49 31.03
C HIS A 114 -8.58 -5.83 31.26
N LEU A 115 -9.09 -5.06 30.28
CA LEU A 115 -10.42 -4.45 30.34
C LEU A 115 -11.54 -5.50 30.46
N TYR A 116 -11.38 -6.65 29.80
CA TYR A 116 -12.30 -7.79 29.92
C TYR A 116 -12.11 -8.63 31.18
N ARG A 117 -11.11 -8.33 32.03
CA ARG A 117 -10.70 -9.17 33.17
C ARG A 117 -10.37 -10.61 32.76
N ALA A 118 -9.83 -10.77 31.56
CA ALA A 118 -9.57 -12.06 30.91
C ALA A 118 -8.06 -12.30 30.72
N THR A 119 -7.20 -11.76 31.61
CA THR A 119 -5.73 -11.81 31.42
C THR A 119 -5.16 -13.22 31.33
N THR A 120 -5.83 -14.24 31.89
CA THR A 120 -5.44 -15.65 31.75
C THR A 120 -5.75 -16.27 30.39
N ASN A 121 -6.48 -15.56 29.53
CA ASN A 121 -6.87 -15.99 28.19
C ASN A 121 -5.96 -15.41 27.10
N LEU A 122 -4.92 -14.65 27.46
CA LEU A 122 -3.88 -14.23 26.53
C LEU A 122 -2.55 -14.86 26.95
N GLY A 123 -1.87 -15.51 26.01
CA GLY A 123 -0.53 -16.06 26.22
C GLY A 123 0.47 -15.59 25.18
N LEU A 124 1.73 -15.54 25.59
CA LEU A 124 2.90 -15.37 24.72
C LEU A 124 3.85 -16.54 24.94
N LEU A 125 4.16 -17.27 23.87
CA LEU A 125 5.12 -18.36 23.88
C LEU A 125 6.28 -18.02 22.94
N ILE A 126 7.46 -17.81 23.50
CA ILE A 126 8.69 -17.60 22.73
C ILE A 126 9.64 -18.76 22.99
N THR A 127 10.13 -19.38 21.92
CA THR A 127 11.10 -20.49 22.00
C THR A 127 12.40 -20.11 21.30
N GLU A 128 13.50 -20.77 21.65
CA GLU A 128 14.75 -20.61 20.91
C GLU A 128 14.64 -21.22 19.51
N GLY A 129 15.04 -20.49 18.47
CA GLY A 129 15.26 -21.06 17.15
C GLY A 129 14.84 -20.17 15.98
N PRO A 130 15.11 -20.62 14.74
CA PRO A 130 14.72 -19.90 13.54
C PRO A 130 13.22 -20.08 13.25
N HIS A 131 12.78 -19.67 12.06
CA HIS A 131 11.47 -20.03 11.51
C HIS A 131 11.38 -21.56 11.27
N LYS A 132 11.20 -22.34 12.35
CA LYS A 132 11.03 -23.79 12.33
C LYS A 132 9.85 -24.23 13.19
N ASP A 133 9.26 -25.37 12.84
CA ASP A 133 8.24 -26.04 13.65
C ASP A 133 8.94 -26.99 14.64
N THR A 134 8.79 -26.74 15.93
CA THR A 134 9.53 -27.43 17.00
C THR A 134 8.56 -27.96 18.06
N GLN A 135 8.97 -29.00 18.79
CA GLN A 135 8.17 -29.52 19.90
C GLN A 135 7.97 -28.48 21.01
N ASP A 136 8.94 -27.60 21.22
CA ASP A 136 8.85 -26.50 22.18
C ASP A 136 7.72 -25.53 21.86
N LEU A 137 7.32 -25.42 20.58
CA LEU A 137 6.12 -24.70 20.16
C LEU A 137 4.87 -25.57 20.23
N GLN A 138 4.94 -26.81 19.75
CA GLN A 138 3.78 -27.70 19.60
C GLN A 138 3.18 -28.14 20.94
N VAL A 139 4.02 -28.53 21.90
CA VAL A 139 3.57 -29.08 23.19
C VAL A 139 2.78 -28.03 23.99
N PRO A 140 3.24 -26.78 24.14
CA PRO A 140 2.44 -25.74 24.79
C PRO A 140 1.14 -25.42 24.03
N VAL A 141 1.14 -25.47 22.70
CA VAL A 141 -0.10 -25.30 21.90
C VAL A 141 -1.10 -26.41 22.22
N PHE A 142 -0.67 -27.68 22.31
CA PHE A 142 -1.57 -28.76 22.75
C PHE A 142 -2.11 -28.54 24.16
N ARG A 143 -1.27 -28.09 25.10
CA ARG A 143 -1.71 -27.75 26.46
C ARG A 143 -2.73 -26.61 26.46
N TRP A 144 -2.53 -25.59 25.63
CA TRP A 144 -3.45 -24.46 25.49
C TRP A 144 -4.84 -24.91 25.04
N PHE A 145 -4.92 -25.75 24.00
CA PHE A 145 -6.19 -26.30 23.55
C PHE A 145 -6.84 -27.26 24.56
N ASN A 146 -6.06 -28.12 25.22
CA ASN A 146 -6.63 -28.99 26.25
C ASN A 146 -7.25 -28.15 27.38
N ARG A 147 -6.55 -27.12 27.87
CA ARG A 147 -7.04 -26.26 28.94
C ARG A 147 -8.29 -25.47 28.51
N HIS A 148 -8.21 -24.77 27.39
CA HIS A 148 -9.23 -23.77 27.03
C HIS A 148 -10.37 -24.31 26.17
N LEU A 149 -10.14 -25.38 25.41
CA LEU A 149 -11.17 -25.97 24.54
C LEU A 149 -11.81 -27.22 25.17
N LYS A 150 -11.03 -28.03 25.89
CA LYS A 150 -11.53 -29.27 26.52
C LYS A 150 -11.84 -29.11 28.02
N GLY A 151 -11.16 -28.18 28.71
CA GLY A 151 -11.27 -28.03 30.16
C GLY A 151 -10.41 -29.03 30.93
N GLU A 152 -9.29 -29.47 30.33
CA GLU A 152 -8.44 -30.54 30.86
C GLU A 152 -6.96 -30.13 30.87
N GLU A 153 -6.17 -30.71 31.77
CA GLU A 153 -4.71 -30.49 31.84
C GLU A 153 -3.90 -31.80 31.88
N PRO A 154 -4.05 -32.70 30.88
CA PRO A 154 -3.30 -33.95 30.86
C PRO A 154 -1.83 -33.72 30.48
N LEU A 155 -0.97 -34.66 30.85
CA LEU A 155 0.38 -34.75 30.31
C LEU A 155 0.31 -34.98 28.79
N ILE A 156 1.13 -34.26 28.03
CA ILE A 156 1.29 -34.48 26.60
C ILE A 156 2.25 -35.64 26.39
N THR A 157 1.73 -36.78 25.98
CA THR A 157 2.49 -38.03 25.80
C THR A 157 2.80 -38.36 24.35
N VAL A 158 2.18 -37.65 23.39
CA VAL A 158 2.34 -37.85 21.96
C VAL A 158 2.88 -36.56 21.34
N ALA A 159 4.06 -36.65 20.73
CA ALA A 159 4.64 -35.56 19.94
C ALA A 159 3.88 -35.36 18.62
N ALA A 160 3.98 -34.18 18.01
CA ALA A 160 3.38 -33.92 16.70
C ALA A 160 4.20 -34.59 15.58
N GLU A 161 4.07 -35.90 15.45
CA GLU A 161 4.69 -36.68 14.39
C GLU A 161 3.81 -36.69 13.13
N LYS A 162 4.46 -36.73 11.97
CA LYS A 162 3.75 -36.90 10.69
C LYS A 162 3.33 -38.36 10.56
N LEU A 163 2.07 -38.64 10.90
CA LEU A 163 1.52 -40.00 10.84
C LEU A 163 1.30 -40.50 9.40
N LEU A 164 1.03 -39.59 8.46
CA LEU A 164 0.72 -39.91 7.08
C LEU A 164 1.66 -39.17 6.11
N PRO A 165 2.22 -39.84 5.09
CA PRO A 165 2.93 -39.18 4.01
C PRO A 165 1.96 -38.38 3.12
N PRO A 166 2.42 -37.30 2.45
CA PRO A 166 1.56 -36.44 1.62
C PRO A 166 0.72 -37.19 0.57
N ALA A 167 1.25 -38.27 -0.01
CA ALA A 167 0.53 -39.07 -0.99
C ALA A 167 -0.74 -39.74 -0.42
N GLN A 168 -0.74 -40.09 0.87
CA GLN A 168 -1.91 -40.65 1.55
C GLN A 168 -2.95 -39.59 1.94
N LEU A 169 -2.59 -38.30 1.90
CA LEU A 169 -3.52 -37.18 2.12
C LEU A 169 -4.24 -36.76 0.83
N LYS A 170 -3.85 -37.33 -0.33
CA LYS A 170 -4.46 -37.04 -1.63
C LYS A 170 -5.89 -37.60 -1.67
N VAL A 171 -6.88 -36.74 -1.82
CA VAL A 171 -8.29 -37.13 -1.91
C VAL A 171 -8.71 -37.41 -3.36
N LEU A 172 -8.17 -36.66 -4.31
CA LEU A 172 -8.57 -36.69 -5.73
C LEU A 172 -7.36 -36.92 -6.63
N ASP A 173 -7.51 -37.78 -7.64
CA ASP A 173 -6.41 -38.08 -8.54
C ASP A 173 -6.05 -36.98 -9.52
N ALA A 174 -7.06 -36.23 -9.93
CA ALA A 174 -6.96 -35.02 -10.73
C ALA A 174 -7.94 -33.97 -10.19
N PRO A 175 -7.68 -32.67 -10.40
CA PRO A 175 -8.64 -31.62 -10.07
C PRO A 175 -10.00 -31.89 -10.76
N PRO A 176 -11.14 -31.70 -10.08
CA PRO A 176 -12.46 -31.79 -10.71
C PRO A 176 -12.57 -30.84 -11.89
N LYS A 177 -13.24 -31.26 -12.98
CA LYS A 177 -13.44 -30.41 -14.18
C LYS A 177 -14.22 -29.13 -13.88
N ASP A 178 -15.05 -29.17 -12.85
CA ASP A 178 -15.90 -28.09 -12.34
C ASP A 178 -15.32 -27.42 -11.08
N GLN A 179 -14.03 -27.61 -10.80
CA GLN A 179 -13.39 -26.95 -9.66
C GLN A 179 -13.54 -25.43 -9.75
N ARG A 180 -13.88 -24.81 -8.62
CA ARG A 180 -14.05 -23.35 -8.52
C ARG A 180 -12.91 -22.68 -7.78
N THR A 181 -11.95 -23.44 -7.26
CA THR A 181 -10.89 -22.93 -6.38
C THR A 181 -9.99 -21.92 -7.11
N THR A 182 -9.62 -22.19 -8.37
CA THR A 182 -8.75 -21.27 -9.13
C THR A 182 -9.46 -19.99 -9.56
N THR A 183 -10.79 -19.98 -9.62
CA THR A 183 -11.63 -18.84 -9.99
C THR A 183 -12.46 -18.31 -8.81
N ILE A 184 -12.15 -18.73 -7.58
CA ILE A 184 -13.01 -18.44 -6.43
C ILE A 184 -13.16 -16.94 -6.22
N HIS A 185 -12.12 -16.16 -6.53
CA HIS A 185 -12.11 -14.70 -6.48
C HIS A 185 -13.19 -14.05 -7.37
N GLU A 186 -13.61 -14.69 -8.47
CA GLU A 186 -14.67 -14.19 -9.36
C GLU A 186 -16.07 -14.30 -8.75
N SER A 187 -16.26 -15.23 -7.81
CA SER A 187 -17.58 -15.51 -7.22
C SER A 187 -17.67 -15.19 -5.73
N PHE A 188 -16.54 -15.12 -5.03
CA PHE A 188 -16.49 -14.84 -3.60
C PHE A 188 -16.52 -13.35 -3.29
N VAL A 189 -15.91 -12.52 -4.14
CA VAL A 189 -15.99 -11.05 -4.04
C VAL A 189 -17.06 -10.56 -5.01
N PRO A 190 -18.17 -9.96 -4.52
CA PRO A 190 -19.19 -9.42 -5.41
C PRO A 190 -18.61 -8.36 -6.35
N VAL A 191 -18.81 -8.54 -7.65
CA VAL A 191 -18.45 -7.51 -8.64
C VAL A 191 -19.31 -6.26 -8.41
N ALA A 192 -18.68 -5.09 -8.42
CA ALA A 192 -19.38 -3.82 -8.29
C ALA A 192 -20.41 -3.68 -9.42
N LYS A 193 -21.66 -3.39 -9.06
CA LYS A 193 -22.72 -3.15 -10.04
C LYS A 193 -22.56 -1.74 -10.64
N PRO A 194 -22.78 -1.55 -11.95
CA PRO A 194 -22.84 -0.22 -12.53
C PRO A 194 -23.84 0.65 -11.78
N MET A 195 -23.46 1.90 -11.52
CA MET A 195 -24.37 2.87 -10.93
C MET A 195 -25.46 3.23 -11.94
N VAL A 196 -26.71 3.21 -11.50
CA VAL A 196 -27.83 3.77 -12.25
C VAL A 196 -27.78 5.30 -12.08
N LEU A 197 -27.66 6.03 -13.18
CA LEU A 197 -27.64 7.49 -13.14
C LEU A 197 -29.03 8.01 -12.70
N PRO A 198 -29.10 8.89 -11.69
CA PRO A 198 -30.36 9.50 -11.30
C PRO A 198 -30.96 10.37 -12.42
N GLU A 199 -32.28 10.37 -12.54
CA GLU A 199 -32.99 11.08 -13.62
C GLU A 199 -33.19 12.58 -13.33
N SER A 200 -33.20 12.98 -12.05
CA SER A 200 -33.33 14.39 -11.63
C SER A 200 -31.98 14.99 -11.28
N ARG A 201 -31.83 16.31 -11.48
CA ARG A 201 -30.61 17.06 -11.13
C ARG A 201 -30.29 16.95 -9.64
N GLU A 202 -31.30 17.09 -8.78
CA GLU A 202 -31.16 17.05 -7.33
C GLU A 202 -30.61 15.69 -6.86
N ALA A 203 -31.15 14.59 -7.42
CA ALA A 203 -30.67 13.25 -7.11
C ALA A 203 -29.26 12.98 -7.67
N LEU A 204 -28.91 13.59 -8.81
CA LEU A 204 -27.56 13.50 -9.37
C LEU A 204 -26.53 14.21 -8.48
N ASP A 205 -26.86 15.43 -8.02
CA ASP A 205 -25.99 16.19 -7.11
C ASP A 205 -25.82 15.44 -5.78
N ALA A 206 -26.89 14.90 -5.20
CA ALA A 206 -26.81 14.07 -4.01
C ALA A 206 -26.00 12.77 -4.22
N ALA A 207 -26.09 12.15 -5.40
CA ALA A 207 -25.28 10.98 -5.74
C ALA A 207 -23.79 11.35 -5.85
N ARG A 208 -23.47 12.48 -6.48
CA ARG A 208 -22.11 13.00 -6.58
C ARG A 208 -21.51 13.23 -5.19
N GLU A 209 -22.23 13.89 -4.29
CA GLU A 209 -21.76 14.14 -2.91
C GLU A 209 -21.42 12.83 -2.19
N ARG A 210 -22.32 11.85 -2.22
CA ARG A 210 -22.08 10.53 -1.62
C ARG A 210 -20.89 9.79 -2.22
N ILE A 211 -20.70 9.85 -3.54
CA ILE A 211 -19.56 9.19 -4.21
C ILE A 211 -18.26 9.86 -3.80
N VAL A 212 -18.22 11.20 -3.79
CA VAL A 212 -17.02 11.95 -3.38
C VAL A 212 -16.67 11.63 -1.92
N GLU A 213 -17.67 11.59 -1.04
CA GLU A 213 -17.48 11.18 0.36
C GLU A 213 -16.92 9.75 0.46
N GLN A 214 -17.48 8.79 -0.28
CA GLN A 214 -17.00 7.40 -0.29
C GLN A 214 -15.58 7.28 -0.83
N LEU A 215 -15.26 8.00 -1.92
CA LEU A 215 -13.91 8.03 -2.48
C LEU A 215 -12.92 8.61 -1.47
N ARG A 216 -13.26 9.72 -0.80
CA ARG A 216 -12.44 10.30 0.27
C ARG A 216 -12.25 9.33 1.45
N ALA A 217 -13.29 8.61 1.83
CA ALA A 217 -13.25 7.69 2.97
C ALA A 217 -12.61 6.34 2.67
N LYS A 218 -12.55 5.90 1.40
CA LYS A 218 -12.12 4.53 1.04
C LYS A 218 -10.97 4.44 0.05
N SER A 219 -10.84 5.39 -0.86
CA SER A 219 -9.81 5.40 -1.90
C SER A 219 -8.70 6.40 -1.60
N PHE A 220 -9.08 7.54 -1.03
CA PHE A 220 -8.21 8.67 -0.74
C PHE A 220 -8.09 8.95 0.76
N HIS A 221 -8.48 7.98 1.60
CA HIS A 221 -8.35 8.10 3.05
C HIS A 221 -6.90 8.33 3.47
N GLY A 222 -5.95 7.86 2.65
CA GLY A 222 -4.51 8.12 2.65
C GLY A 222 -4.09 9.59 2.77
N TRP A 223 -4.88 10.52 2.24
CA TRP A 223 -4.46 11.91 2.08
C TRP A 223 -4.29 12.65 3.41
N PRO A 224 -3.37 13.63 3.49
CA PRO A 224 -3.26 14.53 4.63
C PRO A 224 -4.59 15.23 4.95
N ALA A 225 -4.95 15.27 6.24
CA ALA A 225 -6.20 15.88 6.70
C ALA A 225 -6.25 17.39 6.42
N THR A 226 -5.10 18.05 6.47
CA THR A 226 -4.94 19.47 6.14
C THR A 226 -3.99 19.57 4.94
N PRO A 227 -4.46 20.03 3.78
CA PRO A 227 -3.57 20.41 2.69
C PRO A 227 -2.70 21.58 3.18
N GLY A 228 -1.40 21.35 3.37
CA GLY A 228 -0.47 22.42 3.71
C GLY A 228 -0.40 23.44 2.58
N VAL A 229 -0.13 24.71 2.89
CA VAL A 229 0.35 25.65 1.86
C VAL A 229 1.70 25.13 1.40
N VAL A 230 1.72 24.65 0.16
CA VAL A 230 2.90 24.12 -0.48
C VAL A 230 3.64 25.29 -1.10
N ALA A 231 4.65 25.82 -0.43
CA ALA A 231 5.49 26.86 -1.02
C ALA A 231 6.51 26.21 -1.98
N MET A 232 6.54 26.69 -3.22
CA MET A 232 7.56 26.30 -4.18
C MET A 232 8.89 27.00 -3.89
N GLU A 233 9.95 26.22 -3.71
CA GLU A 233 11.32 26.70 -3.60
C GLU A 233 12.01 26.64 -4.97
N ASN A 234 12.68 27.73 -5.37
CA ASN A 234 13.50 27.72 -6.59
C ASN A 234 14.91 27.22 -6.24
N VAL A 235 15.32 26.12 -6.86
CA VAL A 235 16.65 25.51 -6.65
C VAL A 235 17.56 25.62 -7.89
N GLY A 236 17.02 26.12 -9.01
CA GLY A 236 17.78 26.31 -10.24
C GLY A 236 17.10 27.31 -11.17
N ARG A 237 17.90 28.17 -11.81
CA ARG A 237 17.42 29.16 -12.79
C ARG A 237 18.46 29.37 -13.89
N HIS A 238 18.01 29.27 -15.14
CA HIS A 238 18.81 29.51 -16.33
C HIS A 238 18.05 30.41 -17.30
N LYS A 239 18.67 31.52 -17.73
CA LYS A 239 18.03 32.47 -18.65
C LYS A 239 18.19 32.01 -20.09
N LEU A 240 17.11 32.09 -20.87
CA LEU A 240 17.00 31.67 -22.28
C LEU A 240 16.34 32.78 -23.11
N GLY A 241 17.04 33.91 -23.26
CA GLY A 241 16.47 35.08 -23.94
C GLY A 241 15.28 35.65 -23.16
N ALA A 242 14.09 35.58 -23.76
CA ALA A 242 12.83 36.05 -23.17
C ALA A 242 12.15 35.00 -22.26
N THR A 243 12.64 33.76 -22.29
CA THR A 243 12.20 32.69 -21.38
C THR A 243 13.29 32.35 -20.38
N GLN A 244 12.92 31.60 -19.36
CA GLN A 244 13.81 31.04 -18.35
C GLN A 244 13.44 29.59 -18.11
N PHE A 245 14.46 28.78 -17.85
CA PHE A 245 14.31 27.44 -17.31
C PHE A 245 14.48 27.48 -15.80
N LEU A 246 13.54 26.90 -15.07
CA LEU A 246 13.49 26.88 -13.61
C LEU A 246 13.42 25.44 -13.13
N VAL A 247 14.14 25.15 -12.06
CA VAL A 247 13.99 23.93 -11.27
C VAL A 247 13.38 24.33 -9.94
N GLY A 248 12.21 23.77 -9.66
CA GLY A 248 11.46 24.02 -8.44
C GLY A 248 11.39 22.75 -7.59
N GLU A 249 11.33 22.92 -6.28
CA GLU A 249 11.03 21.84 -5.34
C GLU A 249 9.94 22.26 -4.37
N PHE A 250 9.12 21.31 -3.95
CA PHE A 250 8.04 21.58 -3.02
C PHE A 250 7.68 20.34 -2.21
N ASN A 251 7.13 20.56 -1.02
CA ASN A 251 6.66 19.49 -0.15
C ASN A 251 5.20 19.15 -0.47
N THR A 252 4.93 17.91 -0.89
CA THR A 252 3.55 17.42 -1.09
C THR A 252 2.89 17.04 0.24
N ASP A 253 3.69 16.60 1.21
CA ASP A 253 3.34 16.31 2.60
C ASP A 253 4.58 16.56 3.48
N GLU A 254 4.51 16.27 4.79
CA GLU A 254 5.62 16.50 5.74
C GLU A 254 6.91 15.75 5.39
N SER A 255 6.82 14.69 4.61
CA SER A 255 7.91 13.74 4.36
C SER A 255 8.32 13.61 2.89
N VAL A 256 7.51 14.11 1.96
CA VAL A 256 7.72 13.94 0.52
C VAL A 256 7.93 15.28 -0.16
N ARG A 257 9.19 15.55 -0.53
CA ARG A 257 9.64 16.69 -1.33
C ARG A 257 9.83 16.25 -2.77
N LEU A 258 9.11 16.86 -3.71
CA LEU A 258 9.18 16.54 -5.14
C LEU A 258 9.75 17.70 -5.95
N ARG A 259 10.38 17.35 -7.08
CA ARG A 259 10.95 18.29 -8.03
C ARG A 259 10.02 18.52 -9.23
N LEU A 260 9.99 19.75 -9.71
CA LEU A 260 9.35 20.15 -10.96
C LEU A 260 10.32 20.99 -11.80
N TYR A 261 10.03 21.06 -13.09
CA TYR A 261 10.83 21.81 -14.06
C TYR A 261 9.92 22.72 -14.85
N ALA A 262 10.32 23.95 -15.13
CA ALA A 262 9.48 24.90 -15.83
C ALA A 262 10.26 25.68 -16.87
N PHE A 263 9.71 25.77 -18.08
CA PHE A 263 10.01 26.86 -18.99
C PHE A 263 8.95 27.95 -18.79
N ALA A 264 9.37 29.15 -18.43
CA ALA A 264 8.46 30.26 -18.19
C ALA A 264 8.99 31.55 -18.84
N PRO A 265 8.12 32.43 -19.37
CA PRO A 265 8.50 33.79 -19.72
C PRO A 265 8.82 34.60 -18.46
N ASP A 266 9.66 35.62 -18.61
CA ASP A 266 10.00 36.56 -17.52
C ASP A 266 8.98 37.71 -17.51
N VAL A 267 7.81 37.46 -16.93
CA VAL A 267 6.65 38.37 -16.91
C VAL A 267 6.07 38.49 -15.49
N GLU A 268 5.41 39.61 -15.21
CA GLU A 268 4.76 39.84 -13.90
C GLU A 268 3.58 38.89 -13.66
N LYS A 269 2.84 38.54 -14.72
CA LYS A 269 1.68 37.64 -14.65
C LYS A 269 1.65 36.69 -15.83
N LEU A 270 1.41 35.42 -15.54
CA LEU A 270 1.15 34.36 -16.50
C LEU A 270 -0.35 34.31 -16.78
N ARG A 271 -0.72 34.20 -18.05
CA ARG A 271 -2.08 33.92 -18.46
C ARG A 271 -2.41 32.45 -18.18
N ARG A 272 -1.45 31.56 -18.42
CA ARG A 272 -1.66 30.12 -18.44
C ARG A 272 -0.43 29.35 -17.98
N VAL A 273 -0.68 28.23 -17.31
CA VAL A 273 0.34 27.23 -16.91
C VAL A 273 -0.08 25.88 -17.46
N VAL A 274 0.73 25.29 -18.33
CA VAL A 274 0.53 23.93 -18.86
C VAL A 274 1.45 22.98 -18.12
N VAL A 275 0.88 22.04 -17.37
CA VAL A 275 1.61 20.99 -16.67
C VAL A 275 1.59 19.72 -17.52
N MET A 276 2.75 19.28 -17.98
CA MET A 276 2.98 17.99 -18.62
C MET A 276 3.41 16.98 -17.56
N LEU A 277 2.53 16.03 -17.24
CA LEU A 277 2.87 14.93 -16.36
C LEU A 277 3.76 13.93 -17.11
N VAL A 278 4.88 13.58 -16.50
CA VAL A 278 5.87 12.67 -17.09
C VAL A 278 6.04 11.43 -16.23
N ASP A 279 6.00 10.26 -16.88
CA ASP A 279 6.34 8.97 -16.28
C ASP A 279 7.79 8.58 -16.59
N ASN A 280 8.22 7.39 -16.17
CA ASN A 280 9.59 6.92 -16.39
C ASN A 280 9.91 6.59 -17.86
N VAL A 281 8.90 6.58 -18.74
CA VAL A 281 9.09 6.42 -20.18
C VAL A 281 9.34 7.78 -20.83
N ALA A 282 8.58 8.81 -20.43
CA ALA A 282 8.69 10.16 -20.98
C ALA A 282 9.79 11.01 -20.32
N PHE A 283 10.13 10.75 -19.05
CA PHE A 283 11.12 11.54 -18.31
C PHE A 283 12.48 11.63 -18.99
N PRO A 284 13.04 10.55 -19.59
CA PRO A 284 14.30 10.65 -20.32
C PRO A 284 14.23 11.50 -21.58
N ALA A 285 13.09 11.49 -22.27
CA ALA A 285 12.88 12.34 -23.44
C ALA A 285 12.83 13.81 -23.04
N PHE A 286 12.10 14.11 -21.97
CA PHE A 286 12.07 15.45 -21.39
C PHE A 286 13.46 15.95 -20.97
N ALA A 287 14.22 15.14 -20.22
CA ALA A 287 15.55 15.53 -19.77
C ALA A 287 16.51 15.80 -20.95
N ALA A 288 16.44 15.00 -22.02
CA ALA A 288 17.18 15.26 -23.26
C ALA A 288 16.75 16.58 -23.93
N THR A 289 15.43 16.86 -23.98
CA THR A 289 14.91 18.15 -24.49
C THR A 289 15.49 19.34 -23.74
N VAL A 290 15.63 19.25 -22.41
CA VAL A 290 16.21 20.31 -21.59
C VAL A 290 17.72 20.42 -21.79
N GLU A 291 18.47 19.32 -21.78
CA GLU A 291 19.93 19.35 -21.96
C GLU A 291 20.36 19.97 -23.30
N ASP A 292 19.58 19.74 -24.37
CA ASP A 292 19.83 20.39 -25.66
C ASP A 292 19.60 21.91 -25.61
N ALA A 293 18.64 22.37 -24.80
CA ALA A 293 18.30 23.79 -24.67
C ALA A 293 19.19 24.51 -23.64
N VAL A 294 19.57 23.80 -22.58
CA VAL A 294 20.31 24.31 -21.41
C VAL A 294 21.33 23.25 -20.98
N PRO A 295 22.49 23.17 -21.65
CA PRO A 295 23.49 22.15 -21.34
C PRO A 295 23.92 22.18 -19.87
N GLY A 296 23.85 21.01 -19.22
CA GLY A 296 24.24 20.80 -17.82
C GLY A 296 23.16 21.14 -16.78
N ALA A 297 21.97 21.60 -17.19
CA ALA A 297 20.89 21.94 -16.25
C ALA A 297 20.20 20.71 -15.63
N MET A 298 20.42 19.52 -16.18
CA MET A 298 19.82 18.24 -15.77
C MET A 298 20.89 17.21 -15.41
N ALA A 299 22.05 17.64 -14.92
CA ALA A 299 23.19 16.75 -14.67
C ALA A 299 22.84 15.58 -13.73
N ASP A 300 22.08 15.86 -12.67
CA ASP A 300 21.65 14.86 -11.68
C ASP A 300 20.65 13.86 -12.29
N GLU A 301 19.69 14.36 -13.07
CA GLU A 301 18.69 13.59 -13.79
C GLU A 301 19.36 12.66 -14.81
N VAL A 302 20.33 13.18 -15.58
CA VAL A 302 21.11 12.40 -16.55
C VAL A 302 21.92 11.30 -15.86
N ALA A 303 22.54 11.61 -14.73
CA ALA A 303 23.25 10.61 -13.94
C ALA A 303 22.31 9.50 -13.44
N LEU A 304 21.12 9.87 -12.95
CA LEU A 304 20.10 8.92 -12.50
C LEU A 304 19.64 8.00 -13.65
N MET A 305 19.29 8.57 -14.80
CA MET A 305 18.81 7.80 -15.96
C MET A 305 19.86 6.80 -16.44
N LYS A 306 21.13 7.22 -16.49
CA LYS A 306 22.25 6.34 -16.83
C LYS A 306 22.38 5.18 -15.83
N ARG A 307 22.25 5.45 -14.53
CA ARG A 307 22.27 4.42 -13.47
C ARG A 307 21.13 3.43 -13.63
N LEU A 308 19.94 3.91 -14.00
CA LEU A 308 18.73 3.11 -14.19
C LEU A 308 18.61 2.49 -15.58
N GLN A 309 19.56 2.77 -16.48
CA GLN A 309 19.54 2.33 -17.89
C GLN A 309 18.26 2.77 -18.63
N LEU A 310 17.75 3.95 -18.28
CA LEU A 310 16.60 4.56 -18.93
C LEU A 310 17.08 5.39 -20.13
N SER A 311 16.38 5.24 -21.25
CA SER A 311 16.66 5.94 -22.49
C SER A 311 15.36 6.50 -23.08
N PRO A 312 15.41 7.67 -23.75
CA PRO A 312 14.23 8.24 -24.37
C PRO A 312 13.72 7.34 -25.51
N PRO A 313 12.39 7.16 -25.64
CA PRO A 313 11.81 6.60 -26.85
C PRO A 313 12.21 7.42 -28.09
N PRO A 314 12.50 6.78 -29.24
CA PRO A 314 12.91 7.50 -30.44
C PRO A 314 11.92 8.59 -30.86
N GLY A 315 12.39 9.83 -31.01
CA GLY A 315 11.62 10.97 -31.51
C GLY A 315 10.67 11.63 -30.50
N LEU A 316 10.54 11.09 -29.29
CA LEU A 316 9.69 11.68 -28.26
C LEU A 316 10.26 13.01 -27.75
N ASP A 317 11.58 13.11 -27.63
CA ASP A 317 12.31 14.32 -27.23
C ASP A 317 12.07 15.48 -28.23
N ALA A 318 12.10 15.18 -29.53
CA ALA A 318 11.82 16.15 -30.58
C ALA A 318 10.35 16.60 -30.54
N THR A 319 9.43 15.67 -30.31
CA THR A 319 7.99 15.97 -30.18
C THR A 319 7.74 16.89 -29.00
N LEU A 320 8.28 16.56 -27.82
CA LEU A 320 8.17 17.39 -26.62
C LEU A 320 8.80 18.77 -26.80
N ARG A 321 9.94 18.86 -27.50
CA ARG A 321 10.61 20.13 -27.81
C ARG A 321 9.72 21.05 -28.65
N GLU A 322 9.14 20.52 -29.73
CA GLU A 322 8.28 21.32 -30.61
C GLU A 322 6.96 21.71 -29.94
N GLU A 323 6.36 20.80 -29.14
CA GLU A 323 5.18 21.13 -28.35
C GLU A 323 5.47 22.23 -27.31
N THR A 324 6.60 22.14 -26.60
CA THR A 324 7.02 23.15 -25.61
C THR A 324 7.22 24.50 -26.27
N LYS A 325 7.92 24.56 -27.41
CA LYS A 325 8.11 25.81 -28.16
C LYS A 325 6.78 26.41 -28.61
N ALA A 326 5.86 25.60 -29.12
CA ALA A 326 4.55 26.06 -29.57
C ALA A 326 3.72 26.65 -28.43
N LEU A 327 3.78 26.04 -27.24
CA LEU A 327 3.08 26.54 -26.04
C LEU A 327 3.68 27.85 -25.51
N LEU A 328 4.99 28.03 -25.59
CA LEU A 328 5.68 29.25 -25.12
C LEU A 328 5.57 30.43 -26.08
N ALA A 329 5.03 30.23 -27.29
CA ALA A 329 5.07 31.21 -28.37
C ALA A 329 4.26 32.50 -28.08
N ASP A 330 3.29 32.45 -27.18
CA ASP A 330 2.47 33.61 -26.80
C ASP A 330 3.17 34.55 -25.79
N GLY A 331 4.28 34.12 -25.18
CA GLY A 331 5.01 34.91 -24.18
C GLY A 331 4.32 35.09 -22.83
N GLU A 332 3.15 34.47 -22.62
CA GLU A 332 2.33 34.57 -21.40
C GLU A 332 2.01 33.20 -20.79
N THR A 333 2.42 32.12 -21.44
CA THR A 333 2.25 30.74 -21.00
C THR A 333 3.54 30.18 -20.41
N ALA A 334 3.46 29.52 -19.26
CA ALA A 334 4.53 28.67 -18.74
C ALA A 334 4.23 27.19 -19.01
N VAL A 335 5.28 26.41 -19.29
CA VAL A 335 5.21 24.94 -19.48
C VAL A 335 6.00 24.27 -18.38
N LEU A 336 5.31 23.48 -17.56
CA LEU A 336 5.87 22.72 -16.44
C LEU A 336 5.93 21.24 -16.79
N PHE A 337 6.98 20.57 -16.35
CA PHE A 337 7.12 19.12 -16.38
C PHE A 337 7.16 18.62 -14.95
N PHE A 338 6.32 17.63 -14.65
CA PHE A 338 6.19 17.11 -13.31
C PHE A 338 6.07 15.58 -13.29
N ALA A 339 6.90 14.95 -12.48
CA ALA A 339 6.83 13.53 -12.16
C ALA A 339 6.29 13.37 -10.73
N PRO A 340 5.08 12.81 -10.54
CA PRO A 340 4.58 12.45 -9.20
C PRO A 340 5.48 11.42 -8.49
N ARG A 341 5.26 11.19 -7.20
CA ARG A 341 6.10 10.30 -6.39
C ARG A 341 6.31 8.93 -7.03
N GLY A 342 7.53 8.41 -6.90
CA GLY A 342 7.91 7.13 -7.50
C GLY A 342 8.21 7.18 -9.00
N LEU A 343 8.24 8.38 -9.60
CA LEU A 343 8.58 8.61 -11.00
C LEU A 343 9.64 9.71 -11.11
N GLY A 344 10.30 9.83 -12.26
CA GLY A 344 11.33 10.84 -12.49
C GLY A 344 12.48 10.70 -11.50
N MET A 345 12.85 11.80 -10.83
CA MET A 345 13.91 11.80 -9.81
C MET A 345 13.63 10.91 -8.60
N ASP A 346 12.35 10.69 -8.29
CA ASP A 346 11.90 9.86 -7.18
C ASP A 346 11.64 8.40 -7.57
N THR A 347 12.16 7.97 -8.73
CA THR A 347 11.95 6.62 -9.25
C THR A 347 12.42 5.53 -8.29
N TRP A 348 11.51 4.60 -7.99
CA TRP A 348 11.85 3.34 -7.34
C TRP A 348 12.31 2.31 -8.38
N ASN A 349 13.45 1.66 -8.14
CA ASN A 349 13.97 0.60 -9.00
C ASN A 349 14.35 -0.65 -8.18
N PRO A 350 13.37 -1.31 -7.54
CA PRO A 350 13.63 -2.56 -6.85
C PRO A 350 13.96 -3.66 -7.88
N PRO A 351 14.73 -4.70 -7.49
CA PRO A 351 14.84 -5.92 -8.29
C PRO A 351 13.46 -6.46 -8.67
N ALA A 352 13.30 -7.05 -9.86
CA ALA A 352 12.00 -7.48 -10.39
C ALA A 352 11.19 -8.38 -9.43
N LYS A 353 11.85 -9.25 -8.67
CA LYS A 353 11.21 -10.11 -7.64
C LYS A 353 10.54 -9.33 -6.50
N TYR A 354 10.91 -8.06 -6.30
CA TYR A 354 10.45 -7.17 -5.22
C TYR A 354 9.62 -6.00 -5.75
N ALA A 355 9.25 -6.01 -7.04
CA ALA A 355 8.49 -4.93 -7.66
C ALA A 355 7.12 -4.70 -6.98
N MET A 356 6.54 -5.73 -6.38
CA MET A 356 5.24 -5.64 -5.69
C MET A 356 5.33 -5.21 -4.23
N ASP A 357 6.52 -5.17 -3.64
CA ASP A 357 6.66 -4.95 -2.20
C ASP A 357 6.33 -3.54 -1.79
N LEU A 358 6.75 -2.55 -2.58
CA LEU A 358 6.42 -1.17 -2.31
C LEU A 358 4.90 -0.90 -2.43
N PRO A 359 4.20 -1.32 -3.51
CA PRO A 359 2.74 -1.27 -3.54
C PRO A 359 2.06 -1.90 -2.31
N ARG A 360 2.58 -3.03 -1.81
CA ARG A 360 2.06 -3.67 -0.58
C ARG A 360 2.20 -2.77 0.65
N ARG A 361 3.35 -2.10 0.82
CA ARG A 361 3.56 -1.15 1.92
C ARG A 361 2.50 -0.05 1.93
N PHE A 362 2.17 0.52 0.77
CA PHE A 362 1.10 1.52 0.67
C PHE A 362 -0.25 0.95 1.10
N GLN A 363 -0.61 -0.24 0.63
CA GLN A 363 -1.89 -0.88 0.95
C GLN A 363 -2.03 -1.18 2.45
N LEU A 364 -0.95 -1.59 3.12
CA LEU A 364 -0.93 -1.79 4.57
C LEU A 364 -1.13 -0.49 5.37
N LEU A 365 -0.77 0.65 4.79
CA LEU A 365 -1.01 1.98 5.36
C LEU A 365 -2.36 2.59 4.96
N GLY A 366 -3.23 1.82 4.29
CA GLY A 366 -4.56 2.28 3.85
C GLY A 366 -4.52 3.30 2.73
N GLN A 367 -3.49 3.21 1.88
CA GLN A 367 -3.30 4.06 0.72
C GLN A 367 -2.87 3.25 -0.50
N THR A 368 -2.88 3.87 -1.67
CA THR A 368 -2.25 3.31 -2.86
C THR A 368 -1.26 4.30 -3.41
N VAL A 369 -0.24 3.81 -4.12
CA VAL A 369 0.70 4.68 -4.84
C VAL A 369 -0.07 5.63 -5.75
N GLU A 370 -1.06 5.13 -6.50
CA GLU A 370 -1.85 5.95 -7.42
C GLU A 370 -2.68 7.01 -6.70
N ALA A 371 -3.33 6.66 -5.58
CA ALA A 371 -4.05 7.64 -4.75
C ALA A 371 -3.12 8.76 -4.27
N MET A 372 -1.88 8.43 -3.89
CA MET A 372 -0.91 9.44 -3.46
C MET A 372 -0.32 10.25 -4.63
N ARG A 373 -0.23 9.68 -5.83
CA ARG A 373 0.13 10.45 -7.04
C ARG A 373 -0.95 11.47 -7.42
N VAL A 374 -2.23 11.14 -7.23
CA VAL A 374 -3.32 12.12 -7.35
C VAL A 374 -3.12 13.27 -6.35
N TRP A 375 -2.75 12.95 -5.11
CA TRP A 375 -2.42 13.96 -4.11
C TRP A 375 -1.26 14.85 -4.54
N ASP A 376 -0.17 14.29 -5.07
CA ASP A 376 0.97 15.06 -5.55
C ASP A 376 0.59 16.05 -6.65
N ILE A 377 -0.29 15.64 -7.57
CA ILE A 377 -0.81 16.50 -8.64
C ILE A 377 -1.67 17.64 -8.04
N LEU A 378 -2.50 17.35 -7.05
CA LEU A 378 -3.29 18.38 -6.35
C LEU A 378 -2.37 19.36 -5.59
N ALA A 379 -1.38 18.85 -4.86
CA ALA A 379 -0.38 19.64 -4.14
C ALA A 379 0.41 20.56 -5.10
N LEU A 380 0.79 20.06 -6.28
CA LEU A 380 1.42 20.86 -7.33
C LEU A 380 0.55 22.06 -7.72
N THR A 381 -0.78 21.90 -7.85
CA THR A 381 -1.64 23.05 -8.19
C THR A 381 -1.60 24.12 -7.10
N GLY A 382 -1.51 23.73 -5.82
CA GLY A 382 -1.28 24.66 -4.72
C GLY A 382 0.08 25.36 -4.82
N ALA A 383 1.13 24.60 -5.15
CA ALA A 383 2.48 25.13 -5.35
C ALA A 383 2.55 26.15 -6.49
N ILE A 384 1.91 25.87 -7.62
CA ILE A 384 1.82 26.80 -8.74
C ILE A 384 1.12 28.10 -8.29
N ARG A 385 0.02 27.97 -7.54
CA ARG A 385 -0.74 29.14 -7.04
C ARG A 385 0.01 29.93 -5.97
N SER A 386 1.05 29.37 -5.34
CA SER A 386 1.91 30.10 -4.40
C SER A 386 2.91 31.02 -5.09
N VAL A 387 3.09 30.88 -6.42
CA VAL A 387 3.97 31.73 -7.22
C VAL A 387 3.18 32.95 -7.68
N GLU A 388 3.64 34.15 -7.33
CA GLU A 388 2.94 35.41 -7.60
C GLU A 388 2.52 35.54 -9.08
N ALA A 389 3.43 35.29 -10.01
CA ALA A 389 3.14 35.36 -11.44
C ALA A 389 2.09 34.33 -11.92
N ALA A 390 1.92 33.20 -11.22
CA ALA A 390 1.00 32.13 -11.60
C ALA A 390 -0.27 32.08 -10.72
N GLN A 391 -0.42 33.00 -9.76
CA GLN A 391 -1.49 32.96 -8.76
C GLN A 391 -2.88 32.89 -9.39
N ASP A 392 -3.11 33.62 -10.49
CA ASP A 392 -4.40 33.67 -11.19
C ASP A 392 -4.42 32.90 -12.52
N ALA A 393 -3.30 32.30 -12.94
CA ALA A 393 -3.16 31.67 -14.25
C ALA A 393 -4.07 30.46 -14.46
N ASP A 394 -4.57 30.26 -15.68
CA ASP A 394 -5.30 29.04 -16.04
C ASP A 394 -4.37 27.82 -16.03
N ILE A 395 -4.69 26.80 -15.22
CA ILE A 395 -3.87 25.58 -15.11
C ILE A 395 -4.47 24.49 -16.00
N GLU A 396 -3.73 24.08 -17.03
CA GLU A 396 -4.03 22.90 -17.85
C GLU A 396 -3.09 21.76 -17.48
N ILE A 397 -3.62 20.56 -17.26
CA ILE A 397 -2.82 19.36 -16.99
C ILE A 397 -2.93 18.42 -18.19
N ARG A 398 -1.79 18.07 -18.78
CA ARG A 398 -1.65 17.09 -19.88
C ARG A 398 -0.98 15.84 -19.35
N ALA A 399 -1.55 14.69 -19.66
CA ALA A 399 -1.04 13.40 -19.21
C ALA A 399 -1.45 12.29 -20.17
N SER A 400 -0.69 11.20 -20.17
CA SER A 400 -0.95 9.98 -20.94
C SER A 400 -0.85 8.73 -20.07
N GLY A 401 -1.36 7.60 -20.56
CA GLY A 401 -1.27 6.31 -19.86
C GLY A 401 -1.95 6.34 -18.49
N ALA A 402 -1.30 5.74 -17.49
CA ALA A 402 -1.82 5.69 -16.12
C ALA A 402 -1.95 7.09 -15.48
N LEU A 403 -1.02 8.01 -15.79
CA LEU A 403 -1.07 9.38 -15.26
C LEU A 403 -2.28 10.16 -15.77
N ALA A 404 -2.83 9.81 -16.94
CA ALA A 404 -4.09 10.41 -17.41
C ALA A 404 -5.29 10.07 -16.51
N VAL A 405 -5.28 8.88 -15.89
CA VAL A 405 -6.29 8.49 -14.90
C VAL A 405 -6.13 9.35 -13.64
N ASN A 406 -4.88 9.52 -13.18
CA ASN A 406 -4.57 10.30 -11.98
C ASN A 406 -4.93 11.79 -12.15
N ALA A 407 -4.62 12.36 -13.31
CA ALA A 407 -4.90 13.76 -13.63
C ALA A 407 -6.39 14.08 -13.78
N ARG A 408 -7.24 13.08 -14.10
CA ARG A 408 -8.67 13.28 -14.35
C ARG A 408 -9.51 13.39 -13.06
N THR A 409 -8.89 13.34 -11.89
CA THR A 409 -9.60 13.39 -10.61
C THR A 409 -10.27 14.78 -10.44
N PRO A 410 -11.61 14.85 -10.33
CA PRO A 410 -12.31 16.13 -10.29
C PRO A 410 -11.98 16.90 -9.00
N ARG A 411 -11.85 18.23 -9.13
CA ARG A 411 -11.78 19.19 -8.01
C ARG A 411 -13.02 19.12 -7.12
#